data_AF-A0AAN7CT43-F1
#
_entry.id   AF-A0AAN7CT43-F1
#
_cell.length_a   1.000
_cell.length_b   1.000
_cell.length_c   1.000
_cell.angle_alpha   90.00
_cell.angle_beta   90.00
_cell.angle_gamma   90.00
#
_symmetry.space_group_name_H-M   'P 1'
#
loop_
_entity.id
_entity.type
_entity.pdbx_description
1 polymer ?
#
loop_
_entity_poly.entity_id
_entity_poly.type
_entity_poly.pdbx_seq_one_letter_code
_entity_poly.pdbx_strand_id
1 'polypeptide(L)'
;MARRRTEPTSLDQRRSRQGKTMLLCGIINELESASDSGLLSFFCCQATDTSINNATAVLRGLIYLLVDQQPSLLSHVRKKYDATGNPLFRSVNIWVALSEIFTGILEDLTLPPTCLIIDALDERIEGLDLLLGLVVQASSIYTNVKWIVSSRNWPIIEKKLDATT
;
A
#
# COMPACT_ATOMS: atom_id res chain seq x y z
N MET A 1 -52.60 -1.98 9.91
CA MET A 1 -51.45 -2.91 9.93
C MET A 1 -50.24 -2.18 9.36
N ALA A 2 -49.33 -1.75 10.23
CA ALA A 2 -48.10 -1.07 9.85
C ALA A 2 -46.91 -1.95 10.25
N ARG A 3 -46.02 -2.25 9.29
CA ARG A 3 -44.60 -2.57 9.51
C ARG A 3 -43.90 -2.49 8.15
N ARG A 4 -43.35 -1.33 7.81
CA ARG A 4 -42.20 -1.25 6.90
C ARG A 4 -40.98 -1.68 7.72
N ARG A 5 -40.34 -2.79 7.37
CA ARG A 5 -38.96 -3.08 7.78
C ARG A 5 -38.06 -2.61 6.65
N THR A 6 -37.29 -1.56 6.90
CA THR A 6 -36.09 -1.19 6.16
C THR A 6 -34.90 -2.03 6.64
N GLU A 7 -33.90 -2.18 5.75
CA GLU A 7 -32.57 -2.81 5.89
C GLU A 7 -32.49 -4.33 5.70
N PRO A 8 -31.68 -4.80 4.73
CA PRO A 8 -30.25 -4.99 5.04
C PRO A 8 -29.29 -4.64 3.89
N THR A 9 -28.62 -3.49 3.92
CA THR A 9 -27.52 -3.20 2.97
C THR A 9 -26.13 -3.55 3.54
N SER A 10 -26.03 -3.79 4.86
CA SER A 10 -24.75 -4.00 5.56
C SER A 10 -24.20 -5.43 5.54
N LEU A 11 -25.06 -6.44 5.36
CA LEU A 11 -24.68 -7.86 5.38
C LEU A 11 -24.17 -8.37 4.02
N ASP A 12 -24.69 -7.83 2.92
CA ASP A 12 -24.27 -8.18 1.56
C ASP A 12 -22.85 -7.63 1.26
N GLN A 13 -22.55 -6.42 1.75
CA GLN A 13 -21.25 -5.80 1.59
C GLN A 13 -20.12 -6.52 2.36
N ARG A 14 -20.45 -7.21 3.48
CA ARG A 14 -19.48 -8.02 4.24
C ARG A 14 -19.08 -9.30 3.49
N ARG A 15 -20.03 -9.99 2.83
CA ARG A 15 -19.73 -11.19 2.03
C ARG A 15 -18.96 -10.87 0.75
N SER A 16 -19.28 -9.74 0.10
CA SER A 16 -18.55 -9.26 -1.08
C SER A 16 -17.06 -8.96 -0.80
N ARG A 17 -16.74 -8.51 0.42
CA ARG A 17 -15.35 -8.23 0.86
C ARG A 17 -14.50 -9.49 1.02
N GLN A 18 -15.05 -10.53 1.64
CA GLN A 18 -14.33 -11.80 1.86
C GLN A 18 -13.92 -12.47 0.54
N GLY A 19 -14.75 -12.41 -0.51
CA GLY A 19 -14.43 -12.99 -1.82
C GLY A 19 -13.29 -12.28 -2.55
N LYS A 20 -13.23 -10.94 -2.49
CA LYS A 20 -12.15 -10.15 -3.12
C LYS A 20 -10.82 -10.31 -2.38
N THR A 21 -10.84 -10.28 -1.05
CA THR A 21 -9.65 -10.54 -0.24
C THR A 21 -9.15 -11.97 -0.43
N MET A 22 -10.03 -12.98 -0.52
CA MET A 22 -9.63 -14.35 -0.87
C MET A 22 -9.03 -14.46 -2.27
N LEU A 23 -9.57 -13.75 -3.26
CA LEU A 23 -9.01 -13.73 -4.61
C LEU A 23 -7.60 -13.13 -4.59
N LEU A 24 -7.41 -12.01 -3.88
CA LEU A 24 -6.10 -11.37 -3.78
C LEU A 24 -5.10 -12.24 -3.01
N CYS A 25 -5.51 -12.90 -1.93
CA CYS A 25 -4.70 -13.92 -1.24
C CYS A 25 -4.32 -15.07 -2.18
N GLY A 26 -5.26 -15.54 -3.00
CA GLY A 26 -4.98 -16.56 -4.01
C GLY A 26 -3.95 -16.09 -5.04
N ILE A 27 -4.11 -14.88 -5.58
CA ILE A 27 -3.17 -14.28 -6.53
C ILE A 27 -1.80 -14.05 -5.86
N ILE A 28 -1.77 -13.59 -4.62
CA ILE A 28 -0.54 -13.40 -3.84
C ILE A 28 0.18 -14.73 -3.68
N ASN A 29 -0.51 -15.79 -3.26
CA ASN A 29 0.09 -17.12 -3.09
C ASN A 29 0.62 -17.68 -4.42
N GLU A 30 -0.08 -17.46 -5.53
CA GLU A 30 0.39 -17.88 -6.86
C GLU A 30 1.56 -17.02 -7.36
N LEU A 31 1.59 -15.73 -7.04
CA LEU A 31 2.72 -14.85 -7.34
C LEU A 31 3.93 -15.22 -6.49
N GLU A 32 3.76 -15.54 -5.21
CA GLU A 32 4.83 -16.03 -4.32
C GLU A 32 5.38 -17.38 -4.80
N SER A 33 4.51 -18.30 -5.22
CA SER A 33 4.93 -19.62 -5.72
C SER A 33 5.60 -19.57 -7.10
N ALA A 34 5.25 -18.58 -7.93
CA ALA A 34 5.84 -18.37 -9.25
C ALA A 34 7.09 -17.48 -9.24
N SER A 35 7.33 -16.75 -8.14
CA SER A 35 8.44 -15.79 -8.02
C SER A 35 9.67 -16.46 -7.40
N ASP A 36 10.38 -17.28 -8.17
CA ASP A 36 11.64 -17.90 -7.72
C ASP A 36 12.77 -16.87 -7.42
N SER A 37 12.57 -15.57 -7.69
CA SER A 37 13.62 -14.54 -7.50
C SER A 37 13.15 -13.10 -7.25
N GLY A 38 11.87 -12.86 -6.94
CA GLY A 38 11.31 -11.51 -6.78
C GLY A 38 10.69 -11.24 -5.41
N LEU A 39 10.52 -9.97 -5.04
CA LEU A 39 9.81 -9.56 -3.82
C LEU A 39 8.35 -9.23 -4.10
N LEU A 40 7.48 -9.55 -3.16
CA LEU A 40 6.06 -9.21 -3.22
C LEU A 40 5.63 -8.53 -1.93
N SER A 41 5.28 -7.25 -1.99
CA SER A 41 4.81 -6.51 -0.83
C SER A 41 3.42 -5.96 -1.09
N PHE A 42 2.49 -6.17 -0.15
CA PHE A 42 1.10 -5.82 -0.32
C PHE A 42 0.48 -5.13 0.90
N PHE A 43 -0.53 -4.30 0.67
CA PHE A 43 -1.33 -3.70 1.73
C PHE A 43 -2.81 -3.69 1.33
N CYS A 44 -3.71 -4.10 2.24
CA CYS A 44 -5.15 -4.08 2.01
C CYS A 44 -5.81 -2.99 2.86
N CYS A 45 -6.43 -2.02 2.20
CA CYS A 45 -7.12 -0.90 2.86
C CYS A 45 -8.48 -1.36 3.40
N GLN A 46 -8.56 -1.66 4.70
CA GLN A 46 -9.77 -2.18 5.33
C GLN A 46 -10.64 -1.05 5.88
N ALA A 47 -11.73 -0.68 5.20
CA ALA A 47 -12.53 0.53 5.57
C ALA A 47 -13.24 0.54 6.94
N THR A 48 -12.97 -0.39 7.86
CA THR A 48 -13.55 -0.40 9.22
C THR A 48 -12.68 0.24 10.29
N ASP A 49 -11.40 0.52 10.02
CA ASP A 49 -10.53 1.16 10.99
C ASP A 49 -9.79 2.35 10.37
N THR A 50 -10.24 3.56 10.69
CA THR A 50 -9.68 4.81 10.17
C THR A 50 -8.32 5.14 10.80
N SER A 51 -7.91 4.46 11.89
CA SER A 51 -6.58 4.65 12.48
C SER A 51 -5.46 4.02 11.64
N ILE A 52 -5.80 3.04 10.80
CA ILE A 52 -4.87 2.30 9.92
C ILE A 52 -5.03 2.62 8.43
N ASN A 53 -6.06 3.38 8.02
CA ASN A 53 -6.30 3.74 6.62
C ASN A 53 -5.79 5.15 6.30
N ASN A 54 -4.49 5.38 6.46
CA ASN A 54 -3.83 6.57 5.96
C ASN A 54 -2.61 6.19 5.12
N ALA A 55 -2.18 7.10 4.27
CA ALA A 55 -1.04 6.90 3.38
C ALA A 55 0.23 6.43 4.13
N THR A 56 0.45 6.96 5.35
CA THR A 56 1.58 6.58 6.21
C THR A 56 1.52 5.12 6.63
N ALA A 57 0.34 4.60 6.98
CA ALA A 57 0.14 3.21 7.36
C ALA A 57 0.36 2.26 6.18
N VAL A 58 -0.15 2.63 4.99
CA VAL A 58 0.09 1.89 3.74
C VAL A 58 1.59 1.78 3.49
N LEU A 59 2.30 2.91 3.49
CA LEU A 59 3.73 2.94 3.19
C LEU A 59 4.55 2.18 4.22
N ARG A 60 4.22 2.32 5.51
CA ARG A 60 4.85 1.56 6.59
C ARG A 60 4.66 0.05 6.41
N GLY A 61 3.44 -0.38 6.04
CA GLY A 61 3.14 -1.79 5.80
C GLY A 61 3.95 -2.36 4.63
N LEU A 62 4.07 -1.60 3.54
CA LEU A 62 4.89 -2.01 2.40
C LEU A 62 6.38 -2.12 2.76
N ILE A 63 6.94 -1.12 3.44
CA ILE A 63 8.34 -1.15 3.90
C ILE A 63 8.58 -2.35 4.81
N TYR A 64 7.66 -2.62 5.74
CA TYR A 64 7.79 -3.76 6.66
C TYR A 64 7.92 -5.08 5.90
N LEU A 65 7.02 -5.35 4.94
CA LEU A 65 7.05 -6.60 4.18
C LEU A 65 8.30 -6.75 3.31
N LEU A 66 8.76 -5.66 2.67
CA LEU A 66 10.01 -5.67 1.90
C LEU A 66 11.22 -6.03 2.78
N VAL A 67 11.30 -5.43 3.97
CA VAL A 67 12.41 -5.68 4.91
C VAL A 67 12.32 -7.09 5.51
N ASP A 68 11.12 -7.60 5.76
CA ASP A 68 10.91 -8.96 6.28
C ASP A 68 11.40 -10.02 5.28
N GLN A 69 11.09 -9.83 3.99
CA GLN A 69 11.53 -10.73 2.92
C GLN A 69 13.02 -10.57 2.56
N GLN A 70 13.55 -9.33 2.60
CA GLN A 70 14.96 -9.06 2.32
C GLN A 70 15.58 -8.21 3.45
N PRO A 71 16.14 -8.86 4.49
CA PRO A 71 16.66 -8.18 5.67
C PRO A 71 17.79 -7.18 5.41
N SER A 72 18.52 -7.27 4.28
CA SER A 72 19.55 -6.28 3.92
C SER A 72 18.98 -4.87 3.69
N LEU A 73 17.71 -4.78 3.28
CA LEU A 73 17.00 -3.51 3.09
C LEU A 73 16.77 -2.75 4.41
N LEU A 74 16.89 -3.42 5.56
CA LEU A 74 16.83 -2.78 6.88
C LEU A 74 17.87 -1.67 7.04
N SER A 75 18.97 -1.73 6.28
CA SER A 75 20.01 -0.69 6.25
C SER A 75 19.44 0.69 5.89
N HIS A 76 18.45 0.80 5.01
CA HIS A 76 17.80 2.06 4.65
C HIS A 76 16.99 2.65 5.80
N VAL A 77 16.25 1.78 6.52
CA VAL A 77 15.48 2.17 7.71
C VAL A 77 16.43 2.63 8.82
N ARG A 78 17.49 1.85 9.08
CA ARG A 78 18.50 2.16 10.11
C ARG A 78 19.23 3.45 9.81
N LYS A 79 19.67 3.68 8.57
CA LYS A 79 20.34 4.93 8.17
C LYS A 79 19.51 6.16 8.56
N LYS A 80 18.19 6.12 8.33
CA LYS A 80 17.31 7.23 8.70
C LYS A 80 17.04 7.31 10.20
N TYR A 81 16.89 6.16 10.85
CA TYR A 81 16.72 6.07 12.31
C TYR A 81 17.94 6.56 13.08
N ASP A 82 19.15 6.20 12.67
CA ASP A 82 20.39 6.61 13.33
C ASP A 82 20.62 8.13 13.19
N ALA A 83 20.19 8.73 12.07
CA ALA A 83 20.28 10.17 11.84
C ALA A 83 19.26 11.00 12.65
N THR A 84 18.06 10.46 12.89
CA THR A 84 16.92 11.24 13.44
C THR A 84 16.52 10.79 14.85
N GLY A 85 16.83 9.54 15.21
CA GLY A 85 16.47 8.89 16.46
C GLY A 85 15.00 8.52 16.57
N ASN A 86 14.59 8.23 17.81
CA ASN A 86 13.24 7.86 18.22
C ASN A 86 12.12 8.83 17.77
N PRO A 87 12.35 10.16 17.59
CA PRO A 87 11.36 11.08 17.04
C PRO A 87 10.94 10.79 15.59
N LEU A 88 11.72 10.02 14.82
CA LEU A 88 11.47 9.74 13.40
C LEU A 88 10.03 9.25 13.15
N PHE A 89 9.56 8.32 13.98
CA PHE A 89 8.23 7.71 13.87
C PHE A 89 7.15 8.39 14.71
N ARG A 90 7.47 9.52 15.36
CA ARG A 90 6.54 10.30 16.19
C ARG A 90 6.41 11.76 15.76
N SER A 91 7.16 12.19 14.75
CA SER A 91 7.21 13.57 14.30
C SER A 91 6.03 13.95 13.41
N VAL A 92 5.81 15.26 13.24
CA VAL A 92 4.84 15.82 12.28
C VAL A 92 5.18 15.42 10.83
N ASN A 93 6.41 14.96 10.57
CA ASN A 93 6.95 14.66 9.24
C ASN A 93 7.14 13.15 8.98
N ILE A 94 6.38 12.27 9.65
CA ILE A 94 6.48 10.80 9.45
C ILE A 94 6.33 10.42 7.98
N TRP A 95 5.42 11.07 7.24
CA TRP A 95 5.24 10.83 5.81
C TRP A 95 6.54 11.02 5.04
N VAL A 96 7.19 12.19 5.19
CA VAL A 96 8.45 12.52 4.50
C VAL A 96 9.53 11.49 4.81
N ALA A 97 9.69 11.15 6.09
CA ALA A 97 10.66 10.15 6.52
C ALA A 97 10.42 8.78 5.87
N LEU A 98 9.17 8.31 5.85
CA LEU A 98 8.83 7.02 5.25
C LEU A 98 8.94 7.06 3.73
N SER A 99 8.59 8.16 3.07
CA SER A 99 8.77 8.34 1.62
C SER A 99 10.24 8.23 1.25
N GLU A 100 11.14 8.90 1.99
CA GLU A 100 12.59 8.82 1.73
C GLU A 100 13.17 7.43 2.00
N ILE A 101 12.73 6.75 3.07
CA ILE A 101 13.13 5.36 3.33
C ILE A 101 12.68 4.46 2.18
N PHE A 102 11.41 4.61 1.78
CA PHE A 102 10.82 3.80 0.73
C PHE A 102 11.51 4.01 -0.61
N THR A 103 11.73 5.26 -1.04
CA THR A 103 12.46 5.54 -2.29
C THR A 103 13.91 5.06 -2.22
N GLY A 104 14.57 5.17 -1.05
CA GLY A 104 15.90 4.61 -0.85
C GLY A 104 15.95 3.09 -1.03
N ILE A 105 14.90 2.37 -0.59
CA ILE A 105 14.74 0.94 -0.86
C ILE A 105 14.54 0.68 -2.36
N LEU A 106 13.67 1.45 -3.03
CA LEU A 106 13.40 1.29 -4.46
C LEU A 106 14.62 1.60 -5.36
N GLU A 107 15.54 2.43 -4.88
CA GLU A 107 16.81 2.77 -5.52
C GLU A 107 17.93 1.76 -5.27
N ASP A 108 17.75 0.82 -4.35
CA ASP A 108 18.79 -0.14 -3.99
C ASP A 108 19.13 -1.05 -5.18
N LEU A 109 20.40 -1.04 -5.60
CA LEU A 109 20.88 -1.86 -6.72
C LEU A 109 20.78 -3.37 -6.45
N THR A 110 20.63 -3.76 -5.18
CA THR A 110 20.43 -5.15 -4.75
C THR A 110 18.95 -5.52 -4.63
N LEU A 111 18.03 -4.60 -4.94
CA LEU A 111 16.61 -4.89 -4.96
C LEU A 111 16.27 -5.79 -6.16
N PRO A 112 15.78 -7.01 -5.93
CA PRO A 112 15.34 -7.89 -7.00
C PRO A 112 14.04 -7.35 -7.63
N PRO A 113 13.59 -7.94 -8.76
CA PRO A 113 12.29 -7.59 -9.34
C PRO A 113 11.19 -7.61 -8.28
N THR A 114 10.50 -6.48 -8.13
CA THR A 114 9.58 -6.27 -7.00
C THR A 114 8.18 -5.95 -7.50
N CYS A 115 7.18 -6.59 -6.91
CA CYS A 115 5.77 -6.29 -7.13
C CYS A 115 5.16 -5.67 -5.87
N LEU A 116 4.53 -4.51 -6.02
CA LEU A 116 3.87 -3.78 -4.95
C LEU A 116 2.37 -3.73 -5.20
N ILE A 117 1.59 -4.21 -4.22
CA ILE A 117 0.14 -4.31 -4.34
C ILE A 117 -0.54 -3.43 -3.30
N ILE A 118 -1.43 -2.54 -3.72
CA ILE A 118 -2.32 -1.80 -2.82
C ILE A 118 -3.76 -2.17 -3.17
N ASP A 119 -4.39 -2.97 -2.32
CA ASP A 119 -5.77 -3.42 -2.49
C ASP A 119 -6.76 -2.50 -1.78
N ALA A 120 -7.93 -2.36 -2.41
CA ALA A 120 -9.08 -1.61 -1.91
C ALA A 120 -8.79 -0.13 -1.62
N LEU A 121 -7.88 0.49 -2.37
CA LEU A 121 -7.55 1.91 -2.30
C LEU A 121 -8.81 2.74 -2.57
N ASP A 122 -9.44 3.26 -1.52
CA ASP A 122 -10.67 4.05 -1.63
C ASP A 122 -10.47 5.51 -1.21
N GLU A 123 -11.41 6.37 -1.61
CA GLU A 123 -11.37 7.83 -1.36
C GLU A 123 -11.38 8.23 0.13
N ARG A 124 -11.52 7.25 1.04
CA ARG A 124 -11.57 7.49 2.48
C ARG A 124 -10.19 7.41 3.14
N ILE A 125 -9.14 7.13 2.36
CA ILE A 125 -7.77 7.09 2.86
C ILE A 125 -7.28 8.53 3.06
N GLU A 126 -6.88 8.85 4.29
CA GLU A 126 -6.23 10.12 4.57
C GLU A 126 -4.86 10.19 3.90
N GLY A 127 -4.59 11.29 3.19
CA GLY A 127 -3.35 11.45 2.43
C GLY A 127 -3.32 10.67 1.11
N LEU A 128 -4.48 10.24 0.58
CA LEU A 128 -4.56 9.52 -0.70
C LEU A 128 -3.81 10.22 -1.85
N ASP A 129 -3.90 11.55 -1.94
CA ASP A 129 -3.21 12.31 -3.01
C ASP A 129 -1.68 12.23 -2.89
N LEU A 130 -1.15 12.24 -1.65
CA LEU A 130 0.28 12.05 -1.41
C LEU A 130 0.72 10.64 -1.81
N LEU A 131 -0.09 9.64 -1.48
CA LEU A 131 0.18 8.25 -1.85
C LEU A 131 0.15 8.06 -3.36
N LEU A 132 -0.87 8.57 -4.05
CA LEU A 132 -0.97 8.48 -5.51
C LEU A 132 0.18 9.21 -6.19
N GLY A 133 0.55 10.41 -5.72
CA GLY A 133 1.71 11.13 -6.23
C GLY A 133 3.00 10.33 -6.09
N LEU A 134 3.23 9.69 -4.94
CA LEU A 134 4.37 8.81 -4.72
C LEU A 134 4.35 7.59 -5.65
N VAL A 135 3.20 6.94 -5.83
CA VAL A 135 3.03 5.77 -6.70
C VAL A 135 3.33 6.15 -8.16
N VAL A 136 2.75 7.26 -8.66
CA VAL A 136 2.98 7.75 -10.03
C VAL A 136 4.47 8.03 -10.23
N GLN A 137 5.06 8.83 -9.34
CA GLN A 137 6.48 9.15 -9.40
C GLN A 137 7.35 7.89 -9.37
N ALA A 138 7.16 7.01 -8.39
CA ALA A 138 7.94 5.79 -8.25
C ALA A 138 7.79 4.85 -9.46
N SER A 139 6.58 4.71 -9.99
CA SER A 139 6.32 3.87 -11.16
C SER A 139 7.02 4.36 -12.43
N SER A 140 7.21 5.69 -12.55
CA SER A 140 7.93 6.30 -13.67
C SER A 140 9.46 6.19 -13.57
N ILE A 141 10.01 6.16 -12.35
CA ILE A 141 11.46 6.17 -12.10
C ILE A 141 12.00 4.74 -12.02
N TYR A 142 11.30 3.83 -11.31
CA TYR A 142 11.82 2.53 -10.93
C TYR A 142 11.22 1.41 -11.79
N THR A 143 11.83 1.14 -12.93
CA THR A 143 11.34 0.15 -13.91
C THR A 143 11.39 -1.31 -13.43
N ASN A 144 12.20 -1.61 -12.41
CA ASN A 144 12.27 -2.93 -11.77
C ASN A 144 11.13 -3.18 -10.75
N VAL A 145 10.26 -2.18 -10.54
CA VAL A 145 9.16 -2.20 -9.58
C VAL A 145 7.83 -2.14 -10.33
N LYS A 146 6.99 -3.16 -10.17
CA LYS A 146 5.64 -3.20 -10.74
C LYS A 146 4.61 -2.85 -9.68
N TRP A 147 3.64 -2.04 -10.04
CA TRP A 147 2.55 -1.63 -9.16
C TRP A 147 1.22 -2.25 -9.60
N ILE A 148 0.48 -2.77 -8.64
CA ILE A 148 -0.91 -3.21 -8.82
C ILE A 148 -1.75 -2.47 -7.80
N VAL A 149 -2.67 -1.63 -8.27
CA VAL A 149 -3.56 -0.87 -7.40
C VAL A 149 -5.00 -1.26 -7.71
N SER A 150 -5.74 -1.66 -6.68
CA SER A 150 -7.15 -2.02 -6.77
C SER A 150 -8.00 -0.96 -6.05
N SER A 151 -9.13 -0.59 -6.62
CA SER A 151 -10.07 0.37 -6.02
C SER A 151 -11.53 -0.01 -6.30
N ARG A 152 -12.43 0.38 -5.39
CA ARG A 152 -13.89 0.35 -5.64
C ARG A 152 -14.39 1.57 -6.40
N ASN A 153 -13.62 2.66 -6.40
CA ASN A 153 -13.98 3.92 -7.03
C ASN A 153 -12.97 4.32 -8.11
N TRP A 154 -12.73 3.38 -9.04
CA TRP A 154 -11.73 3.54 -10.11
C TRP A 154 -11.86 4.86 -10.89
N PRO A 155 -13.05 5.36 -11.26
CA PRO A 155 -13.15 6.62 -12.01
C PRO A 155 -12.55 7.83 -11.29
N ILE A 156 -12.59 7.87 -9.94
CA ILE A 156 -12.00 8.96 -9.17
C ILE A 156 -10.48 8.78 -9.06
N ILE A 157 -10.01 7.54 -8.90
CA ILE A 157 -8.58 7.23 -8.83
C ILE A 157 -7.91 7.48 -10.18
N GLU A 158 -8.50 7.01 -11.27
CA GLU A 158 -8.04 7.19 -12.65
C GLU A 158 -7.87 8.68 -12.99
N LYS A 159 -8.88 9.50 -12.71
CA LYS A 159 -8.78 10.95 -12.90
C LYS A 159 -7.60 11.59 -12.15
N LYS A 160 -7.26 11.09 -10.95
CA LYS A 160 -6.13 11.60 -10.16
C LYS A 160 -4.78 11.11 -10.71
N LEU A 161 -4.72 9.87 -11.19
CA LEU A 161 -3.54 9.33 -11.85
C LEU A 161 -3.25 10.07 -13.17
N ASP A 162 -4.28 10.31 -13.98
CA ASP A 162 -4.17 11.01 -15.26
C ASP A 162 -3.84 12.51 -15.09
N ALA A 163 -4.37 13.16 -14.06
CA ALA A 163 -4.10 14.58 -13.79
C ALA A 163 -2.70 14.85 -13.22
N THR A 164 -1.94 13.80 -12.87
CA THR A 164 -0.57 13.90 -12.33
C THR A 164 0.50 13.64 -13.40
N THR A 165 0.09 13.31 -14.64
CA THR A 165 0.96 13.13 -15.83
C THR A 165 1.04 14.43 -16.63
#